data_AF-A0A1D8MQI3-F1
#
_entry.id   AF-A0A1D8MQI3-F1
#
_cell.length_a   1.000
_cell.length_b   1.000
_cell.length_c   1.000
_cell.angle_alpha   90.00
_cell.angle_beta   90.00
_cell.angle_gamma   90.00
#
_symmetry.space_group_name_H-M   'P 1'
#
loop_
_entity.id
_entity.type
_entity.pdbx_description
1 polymer ?
#
loop_
_entity_poly.entity_id
_entity_poly.type
_entity_poly.pdbx_seq_one_letter_code
_entity_poly.pdbx_strand_id
1 'polypeptide(L)'
;MQIGPKTGDPTKMTFDELFDACIEQFKVIHWEGCKIRNISRWVEEEIGRPMLSSGWEECIETGKNAFQRRENGNNWLTTFIWTDGWDAMAALKKLVYDEKKYTMEQVLEMLKVNWEGYEVERMDFVRA
;
A
#
# COMPACT_ATOMS: atom_id res chain seq x y z
N MET A 1 4.33 12.47 -12.63
CA MET A 1 5.29 11.36 -12.62
C MET A 1 4.51 10.05 -12.43
N GLN A 2 4.88 8.97 -13.13
CA GLN A 2 4.27 7.65 -12.95
C GLN A 2 4.87 6.98 -11.70
N ILE A 3 4.03 6.44 -10.79
CA ILE A 3 4.48 5.82 -9.53
C ILE A 3 4.35 4.29 -9.56
N GLY A 4 3.15 3.77 -9.83
CA GLY A 4 2.88 2.34 -9.86
C GLY A 4 2.78 1.74 -11.27
N PRO A 5 2.44 0.45 -11.40
CA PRO A 5 2.19 -0.19 -12.70
C PRO A 5 1.06 0.53 -13.47
N LYS A 6 1.09 0.40 -14.80
CA LYS A 6 0.03 0.91 -15.66
C LYS A 6 -1.14 -0.08 -15.69
N THR A 7 -2.00 -0.05 -14.67
CA THR A 7 -3.12 -0.99 -14.51
C THR A 7 -4.32 -0.69 -15.41
N GLY A 8 -4.29 0.42 -16.16
CA GLY A 8 -5.32 0.79 -17.15
C GLY A 8 -6.05 2.07 -16.79
N ASP A 9 -7.10 2.36 -17.57
CA ASP A 9 -7.94 3.55 -17.43
C ASP A 9 -9.21 3.19 -16.63
N PRO A 10 -9.41 3.72 -15.42
CA PRO A 10 -10.53 3.33 -14.55
C PRO A 10 -11.90 3.69 -15.14
N THR A 11 -11.95 4.63 -16.09
CA THR A 11 -13.21 5.02 -16.76
C THR A 11 -13.79 3.92 -17.64
N LYS A 12 -12.98 2.92 -17.99
CA LYS A 12 -13.35 1.80 -18.88
C LYS A 12 -13.46 0.46 -18.14
N MET A 13 -13.33 0.46 -16.83
CA MET A 13 -13.29 -0.74 -16.00
C MET A 13 -14.66 -1.02 -15.38
N THR A 14 -15.05 -2.29 -15.34
CA THR A 14 -16.02 -2.83 -14.39
C THR A 14 -15.49 -2.71 -12.96
N PHE A 15 -16.36 -2.89 -11.95
CA PHE A 15 -15.93 -2.83 -10.56
C PHE A 15 -14.86 -3.89 -10.24
N ASP A 16 -15.02 -5.11 -10.75
CA ASP A 16 -14.07 -6.20 -10.50
C ASP A 16 -12.70 -5.88 -11.12
N GLU A 17 -12.67 -5.34 -12.34
CA GLU A 17 -11.43 -4.89 -12.99
C GLU A 17 -10.76 -3.74 -12.22
N LEU A 18 -11.55 -2.80 -11.67
CA LEU A 18 -11.03 -1.72 -10.82
C LEU A 18 -10.46 -2.27 -9.50
N PHE A 19 -11.15 -3.22 -8.88
CA PHE A 19 -10.70 -3.88 -7.66
C PHE A 19 -9.40 -4.65 -7.91
N ASP A 20 -9.32 -5.43 -8.98
CA ASP A 20 -8.11 -6.15 -9.38
C ASP A 20 -6.96 -5.19 -9.70
N ALA A 21 -7.23 -4.07 -10.37
CA ALA A 21 -6.25 -3.01 -10.61
C ALA A 21 -5.72 -2.43 -9.28
N CYS A 22 -6.58 -2.21 -8.29
CA CYS A 22 -6.18 -1.75 -6.96
C CYS A 22 -5.29 -2.80 -6.27
N ILE A 23 -5.69 -4.07 -6.27
CA ILE A 23 -4.89 -5.17 -5.71
C ILE A 23 -3.51 -5.24 -6.37
N GLU A 24 -3.40 -5.05 -7.67
CA GLU A 24 -2.11 -5.04 -8.37
C GLU A 24 -1.21 -3.87 -7.92
N GLN A 25 -1.77 -2.67 -7.73
CA GLN A 25 -1.01 -1.55 -7.15
C GLN A 25 -0.48 -1.90 -5.75
N PHE A 26 -1.32 -2.52 -4.92
CA PHE A 26 -0.94 -2.96 -3.57
C PHE A 26 0.16 -4.03 -3.60
N LYS A 27 0.06 -5.03 -4.48
CA LYS A 27 1.10 -6.07 -4.64
C LYS A 27 2.45 -5.46 -4.97
N VAL A 28 2.49 -4.55 -5.95
CA VAL A 28 3.75 -3.93 -6.39
C VAL A 28 4.37 -3.09 -5.27
N ILE A 29 3.61 -2.22 -4.60
CA ILE A 29 4.19 -1.36 -3.56
C ILE A 29 4.70 -2.18 -2.36
N HIS A 30 4.01 -3.26 -1.98
CA HIS A 30 4.45 -4.15 -0.91
C HIS A 30 5.69 -4.95 -1.31
N TRP A 31 5.74 -5.43 -2.56
CA TRP A 31 6.90 -6.11 -3.11
C TRP A 31 8.14 -5.22 -3.09
N GLU A 32 8.00 -3.97 -3.53
CA GLU A 32 9.08 -2.98 -3.50
C GLU A 32 9.55 -2.71 -2.07
N GLY A 33 8.64 -2.57 -1.11
CA GLY A 33 8.97 -2.41 0.32
C GLY A 33 9.77 -3.58 0.88
N CYS A 34 9.32 -4.82 0.62
CA CYS A 34 10.03 -6.03 1.02
C CYS A 34 11.43 -6.12 0.39
N LYS A 35 11.55 -5.80 -0.91
CA LYS A 35 12.81 -5.79 -1.63
C LYS A 35 13.81 -4.80 -1.01
N ILE A 36 13.36 -3.58 -0.71
CA ILE A 36 14.21 -2.56 -0.06
C ILE A 36 14.68 -3.03 1.32
N ARG A 37 13.79 -3.66 2.12
CA ARG A 37 14.18 -4.17 3.43
C ARG A 37 15.21 -5.31 3.33
N ASN A 38 15.04 -6.21 2.36
CA ASN A 38 15.96 -7.32 2.12
C ASN A 38 17.34 -6.82 1.69
N ILE A 39 17.39 -5.83 0.79
CA ILE A 39 18.66 -5.16 0.40
C ILE A 39 19.31 -4.52 1.63
N SER A 40 18.53 -3.79 2.43
CA SER A 40 19.04 -3.17 3.66
C SER A 40 19.58 -4.22 4.63
N ARG A 41 18.93 -5.38 4.76
CA ARG A 41 19.37 -6.47 5.62
C ARG A 41 20.68 -7.08 5.14
N TRP A 42 20.83 -7.27 3.84
CA TRP A 42 22.09 -7.73 3.25
C TRP A 42 23.26 -6.79 3.58
N VAL A 43 23.06 -5.47 3.46
CA VAL A 43 24.09 -4.49 3.85
C VAL A 43 24.37 -4.54 5.36
N GLU A 44 23.33 -4.64 6.20
CA GLU A 44 23.44 -4.76 7.65
C GLU A 44 24.22 -6.00 8.10
N GLU A 45 24.16 -7.08 7.31
CA GLU A 45 24.92 -8.30 7.55
C GLU A 45 26.43 -8.14 7.36
N GLU A 46 26.83 -7.32 6.39
CA GLU A 46 28.24 -7.04 6.09
C GLU A 46 28.85 -5.99 7.02
N ILE A 47 28.15 -4.89 7.31
CA ILE A 47 28.70 -3.80 8.13
C ILE A 47 28.73 -4.15 9.62
N GLY A 48 27.77 -4.95 10.08
CA GLY A 48 27.57 -5.28 11.49
C GLY A 48 27.27 -4.09 12.41
N ARG A 49 26.88 -4.39 13.65
CA ARG A 49 26.70 -3.41 14.73
C ARG A 49 27.22 -3.98 16.05
N PRO A 50 28.51 -3.79 16.38
CA PRO A 50 29.15 -4.46 17.53
C PRO A 50 28.42 -4.24 18.86
N MET A 51 27.98 -3.01 19.15
CA MET A 51 27.22 -2.69 20.36
C MET A 51 25.85 -3.39 20.43
N LEU A 52 25.21 -3.62 19.28
CA LEU A 52 23.95 -4.39 19.23
C LEU A 52 24.25 -5.88 19.41
N SER A 53 25.27 -6.40 18.72
CA SER A 53 25.71 -7.80 18.82
C SER A 53 26.11 -8.20 20.23
N SER A 54 26.80 -7.34 20.99
CA SER A 54 27.19 -7.64 22.37
C SER A 54 26.01 -7.79 23.33
N GLY A 55 24.80 -7.39 22.92
CA GLY A 55 23.57 -7.61 23.68
C GLY A 55 22.95 -9.02 23.50
N TRP A 56 23.53 -9.88 22.65
CA TRP A 56 22.99 -11.20 22.33
C TRP A 56 24.01 -12.31 22.60
N GLU A 57 23.62 -13.30 23.40
CA GLU A 57 24.46 -14.45 23.77
C GLU A 57 24.97 -15.21 22.53
N GLU A 58 24.09 -15.57 21.59
CA GLU A 58 24.46 -16.24 20.33
C GLU A 58 25.54 -15.48 19.56
N CYS A 59 25.47 -14.14 19.50
CA CYS A 59 26.47 -13.32 18.81
C CYS A 59 27.84 -13.37 19.50
N ILE A 60 27.86 -13.41 20.83
CA ILE A 60 29.09 -13.51 21.61
C ILE A 60 29.73 -14.89 21.41
N GLU A 61 28.94 -15.96 21.51
CA GLU A 61 29.42 -17.34 21.39
C GLU A 61 29.91 -17.67 19.97
N THR A 62 29.22 -17.17 18.95
CA THR A 62 29.51 -17.53 17.54
C THR A 62 30.38 -16.51 16.81
N GLY A 63 30.61 -15.33 17.41
CA GLY A 63 31.27 -14.20 16.74
C GLY A 63 30.45 -13.61 15.57
N LYS A 64 29.17 -13.98 15.43
CA LYS A 64 28.30 -13.49 14.36
C LYS A 64 27.72 -12.13 14.69
N ASN A 65 27.53 -11.35 13.65
CA ASN A 65 26.77 -10.11 13.70
C ASN A 65 25.28 -10.40 14.03
N ALA A 66 24.63 -9.53 14.83
CA ALA A 66 23.21 -9.60 15.18
C ALA A 66 22.27 -9.73 13.97
N PHE A 67 22.63 -9.16 12.82
CA PHE A 67 21.84 -9.27 11.59
C PHE A 67 21.99 -10.63 10.88
N GLN A 68 23.04 -11.40 11.15
CA GLN A 68 23.25 -12.74 10.58
C GLN A 68 22.46 -13.84 11.30
N ARG A 69 21.84 -13.51 12.44
CA ARG A 69 20.94 -14.41 13.18
C ARG A 69 19.74 -14.77 12.32
N ARG A 70 19.27 -16.02 12.46
CA ARG A 70 18.13 -16.59 11.69
C ARG A 70 17.09 -17.30 12.54
N GLU A 71 17.35 -17.48 13.84
CA GLU A 71 16.55 -18.34 14.71
C GLU A 71 15.13 -17.81 14.96
N ASN A 72 14.94 -16.50 14.94
CA ASN A 72 13.66 -15.85 15.22
C ASN A 72 13.25 -14.94 14.05
N GLY A 73 12.30 -15.41 13.24
CA GLY A 73 11.64 -14.58 12.24
C GLY A 73 10.64 -13.62 12.90
N ASN A 74 10.79 -12.32 12.65
CA ASN A 74 9.83 -11.31 13.08
C ASN A 74 9.56 -10.36 11.91
N ASN A 75 9.09 -10.92 10.80
CA ASN A 75 8.83 -10.17 9.58
C ASN A 75 7.40 -9.63 9.64
N TRP A 76 7.26 -8.32 9.59
CA TRP A 76 5.97 -7.66 9.39
C TRP A 76 6.14 -6.52 8.41
N LEU A 77 5.02 -6.08 7.85
CA LEU A 77 4.96 -4.85 7.07
C LEU A 77 3.80 -4.01 7.60
N THR A 78 4.07 -2.73 7.85
CA THR A 78 3.06 -1.80 8.31
C THR A 78 2.46 -1.10 7.10
N THR A 79 1.17 -1.32 6.89
CA THR A 79 0.41 -0.64 5.84
C THR A 79 -0.48 0.41 6.50
N PHE A 80 -0.25 1.67 6.18
CA PHE A 80 -1.11 2.78 6.60
C PHE A 80 -2.30 2.91 5.64
N ILE A 81 -3.30 3.73 5.99
CA ILE A 81 -4.41 4.16 5.10
C ILE A 81 -5.29 3.05 4.50
N TRP A 82 -5.38 1.88 5.15
CA TRP A 82 -6.21 0.77 4.67
C TRP A 82 -7.70 1.11 4.67
N THR A 83 -8.21 1.67 5.77
CA THR A 83 -9.64 2.00 5.92
C THR A 83 -10.09 2.98 4.85
N ASP A 84 -9.34 4.05 4.65
CA ASP A 84 -9.71 5.13 3.73
C ASP A 84 -9.79 4.62 2.27
N GLY A 85 -8.88 3.72 1.88
CA GLY A 85 -8.90 3.08 0.57
C GLY A 85 -10.09 2.13 0.39
N TRP A 86 -10.43 1.35 1.42
CA TRP A 86 -11.55 0.41 1.36
C TRP A 86 -12.91 1.10 1.44
N ASP A 87 -13.04 2.15 2.23
CA ASP A 87 -14.23 3.01 2.27
C ASP A 87 -14.46 3.67 0.91
N ALA A 88 -13.39 4.18 0.27
CA ALA A 88 -13.47 4.71 -1.09
C ALA A 88 -13.92 3.65 -2.10
N MET A 89 -13.40 2.41 -2.01
CA MET A 89 -13.82 1.31 -2.88
C MET A 89 -15.29 0.93 -2.66
N ALA A 90 -15.76 0.92 -1.41
CA ALA A 90 -17.17 0.66 -1.09
C ALA A 90 -18.09 1.75 -1.67
N ALA A 91 -17.70 3.02 -1.51
CA ALA A 91 -18.46 4.15 -2.06
C ALA A 91 -18.49 4.13 -3.59
N LEU A 92 -17.38 3.81 -4.25
CA LEU A 92 -17.32 3.62 -5.71
C LEU A 92 -18.22 2.48 -6.16
N LYS A 93 -18.17 1.32 -5.49
CA LYS A 93 -19.03 0.18 -5.80
C LYS A 93 -20.50 0.58 -5.79
N LYS A 94 -20.92 1.22 -4.69
CA LYS A 94 -22.30 1.64 -4.48
C LYS A 94 -22.73 2.71 -5.48
N LEU A 95 -22.06 3.85 -5.49
CA LEU A 95 -22.56 5.05 -6.18
C LEU A 95 -22.26 5.05 -7.69
N VAL A 96 -21.20 4.37 -8.13
CA VAL A 96 -20.79 4.35 -9.56
C VAL A 96 -21.27 3.09 -10.27
N TYR A 97 -21.15 1.93 -9.63
CA TYR A 97 -21.39 0.64 -10.30
C TYR A 97 -22.78 0.06 -10.02
N ASP A 98 -23.21 0.01 -8.75
CA ASP A 98 -24.47 -0.59 -8.33
C ASP A 98 -25.65 0.37 -8.61
N GLU A 99 -25.60 1.59 -8.07
CA GLU A 99 -26.67 2.61 -8.19
C GLU A 99 -26.53 3.46 -9.46
N LYS A 100 -25.32 3.53 -10.03
CA LYS A 100 -25.00 4.35 -11.23
C LYS A 100 -25.43 5.81 -11.09
N LYS A 101 -25.33 6.35 -9.88
CA LYS A 101 -25.62 7.76 -9.56
C LYS A 101 -24.59 8.69 -10.19
N TYR A 102 -23.34 8.25 -10.27
CA TYR A 102 -22.23 8.97 -10.92
C TYR A 102 -21.50 8.06 -11.92
N THR A 103 -20.82 8.66 -12.89
CA THR A 103 -19.84 7.95 -13.72
C THR A 103 -18.43 8.10 -13.15
N MET A 104 -17.52 7.20 -13.52
CA MET A 104 -16.12 7.29 -13.07
C MET A 104 -15.45 8.58 -13.57
N GLU A 105 -15.79 9.07 -14.77
CA GLU A 105 -15.31 10.34 -15.30
C GLU A 105 -15.71 11.52 -14.41
N GLN A 106 -16.96 11.56 -13.95
CA GLN A 106 -17.45 12.59 -13.02
C GLN A 106 -16.69 12.52 -11.71
N VAL A 107 -16.47 11.32 -11.15
CA VAL A 107 -15.69 11.16 -9.93
C VAL A 107 -14.27 11.70 -10.09
N LEU A 108 -13.60 11.39 -11.20
CA LEU A 108 -12.26 11.91 -11.48
C LEU A 108 -12.23 13.43 -11.64
N GLU A 109 -13.26 14.04 -12.20
CA GLU A 109 -13.41 15.50 -12.27
C GLU A 109 -13.55 16.10 -10.87
N MET A 110 -14.48 15.58 -10.06
CA MET A 110 -14.71 16.02 -8.69
C MET A 110 -13.45 15.90 -7.83
N LEU A 111 -12.69 14.81 -7.95
CA LEU A 111 -11.44 14.61 -7.22
C LEU A 111 -10.34 15.60 -7.65
N LYS A 112 -10.24 15.95 -8.95
CA LYS A 112 -9.22 16.89 -9.46
C LYS A 112 -9.38 18.30 -8.92
N VAL A 113 -10.63 18.71 -8.65
CA VAL A 113 -10.94 20.03 -8.08
C VAL A 113 -11.14 19.97 -6.57
N ASN A 114 -10.75 18.88 -5.91
CA ASN A 114 -10.92 18.68 -4.47
C ASN A 114 -12.36 18.95 -4.00
N TRP A 115 -13.35 18.48 -4.78
CA TRP A 115 -14.78 18.65 -4.55
C TRP A 115 -15.28 20.11 -4.52
N GLU A 116 -14.48 21.09 -4.96
CA GLU A 116 -14.92 22.48 -5.02
C GLU A 116 -16.10 22.63 -5.99
N GLY A 117 -17.25 23.08 -5.48
CA GLY A 117 -18.51 23.15 -6.25
C GLY A 117 -19.35 21.86 -6.24
N TYR A 118 -18.87 20.78 -5.62
CA TYR A 118 -19.51 19.45 -5.60
C TYR A 118 -19.77 18.94 -4.17
N GLU A 119 -20.21 19.81 -3.26
CA GLU A 119 -20.36 19.45 -1.84
C GLU A 119 -21.49 18.43 -1.62
N VAL A 120 -22.56 18.47 -2.42
CA VAL A 120 -23.66 17.50 -2.31
C VAL A 120 -23.15 16.11 -2.67
N GLU A 121 -22.42 16.00 -3.77
CA GLU A 121 -21.82 14.76 -4.25
C GLU A 121 -20.76 14.25 -3.27
N ARG A 122 -19.90 15.14 -2.75
CA ARG A 122 -18.94 14.78 -1.70
C ARG A 122 -19.63 14.16 -0.50
N MET A 123 -20.74 14.74 -0.05
CA MET A 123 -21.51 14.23 1.08
C MET A 123 -22.23 12.91 0.79
N ASP A 124 -22.55 12.62 -0.47
CA ASP A 124 -23.06 11.31 -0.86
C ASP A 124 -21.98 10.23 -0.71
N PHE A 125 -20.74 10.50 -1.12
CA PHE A 125 -19.61 9.58 -0.92
C PHE A 125 -19.28 9.37 0.57
N VAL A 126 -19.39 10.40 1.40
CA VAL A 126 -19.18 10.30 2.86
C VAL A 126 -20.25 9.43 3.55
N ARG A 127 -21.46 9.36 3.00
CA ARG A 127 -22.60 8.64 3.56
C ARG A 127 -22.83 7.26 2.94
N ALA A 128 -21.99 6.88 1.97
CA ALA A 128 -22.13 5.65 1.20
C ALA A 128 -21.98 4.41 2.09
#